data_AF-B3MXZ1-F1
#
_entry.id   AF-B3MXZ1-F1
#
_cell.length_a   1.000
_cell.length_b   1.000
_cell.length_c   1.000
_cell.angle_alpha   90.00
_cell.angle_beta   90.00
_cell.angle_gamma   90.00
#
_symmetry.space_group_name_H-M   'P 1'
#
loop_
_entity.id
_entity.type
_entity.pdbx_description
1 polymer ?
#
loop_
_entity_poly.entity_id
_entity_poly.type
_entity_poly.pdbx_seq_one_letter_code
_entity_poly.pdbx_strand_id
1 'polypeptide(L)'
;MFKWCVRAGREFQMVLKLASEDPKAVLDIIGGVIVSAVEVGLDRALASLELLNDSHLEVSQAKDLLHSILHDVVDDFGPSGLYGRRRGSLLASIEGEQSEIRRIGVTSLVVAIVPFVGVVSLLGILPIKACEERIQSYKNRIYNMESLHRSSKRALEEARQVVKDGIELQLDEDIRHLTVLKAKIDEAHLARTFLKSKNPDIRALFIPVLGKLRVQCQSFVEWHGSME
;
A
#
# COMPACT_ATOMS: atom_id res chain seq x y z
N MET A 1 14.98 -3.96 -14.40
CA MET A 1 15.43 -5.33 -14.70
C MET A 1 14.69 -6.03 -15.84
N PHE A 2 13.37 -5.91 -15.97
CA PHE A 2 12.56 -6.58 -17.00
C PHE A 2 13.17 -6.59 -18.42
N LYS A 3 13.48 -5.40 -18.98
CA LYS A 3 14.08 -5.27 -20.32
C LYS A 3 15.41 -6.02 -20.47
N TRP A 4 16.21 -6.08 -19.40
CA TRP A 4 17.44 -6.86 -19.41
C TRP A 4 17.13 -8.36 -19.47
N CYS A 5 16.21 -8.88 -18.66
CA CYS A 5 15.81 -10.30 -18.72
C CYS A 5 15.26 -10.71 -20.09
N VAL A 6 14.44 -9.86 -20.73
CA VAL A 6 13.92 -10.13 -22.08
C VAL A 6 15.06 -10.27 -23.09
N ARG A 7 16.01 -9.34 -23.08
CA ARG A 7 17.15 -9.35 -24.01
C ARG A 7 18.12 -10.49 -23.70
N ALA A 8 18.60 -10.56 -22.46
CA ALA A 8 19.54 -11.56 -22.00
C ALA A 8 18.97 -12.98 -22.16
N GLY A 9 17.69 -13.19 -21.89
CA GLY A 9 17.03 -14.49 -22.09
C GLY A 9 17.11 -14.99 -23.53
N ARG A 10 16.93 -14.10 -24.53
CA ARG A 10 17.08 -14.44 -25.96
C ARG A 10 18.53 -14.75 -26.31
N GLU A 11 19.47 -13.93 -25.84
CA GLU A 11 20.91 -14.13 -26.06
C GLU A 11 21.38 -15.45 -25.44
N PHE A 12 20.99 -15.74 -24.19
CA PHE A 12 21.30 -16.99 -23.50
C PHE A 12 20.68 -18.20 -24.19
N GLN A 13 19.45 -18.10 -24.67
CA GLN A 13 18.83 -19.18 -25.45
C GLN A 13 19.62 -19.50 -26.73
N MET A 14 20.09 -18.47 -27.44
CA MET A 14 20.91 -18.64 -28.64
C MET A 14 22.23 -19.34 -28.31
N VAL A 15 22.92 -18.89 -27.27
CA VAL A 15 24.17 -19.53 -26.80
C VAL A 15 23.93 -20.99 -26.43
N LEU A 16 22.87 -21.30 -25.68
CA LEU A 16 22.56 -22.66 -25.26
C LEU A 16 22.26 -23.59 -26.44
N LYS A 17 21.61 -23.08 -27.50
CA LYS A 17 21.39 -23.84 -28.75
C LYS A 17 22.72 -24.14 -29.44
N LEU A 18 23.56 -23.12 -29.63
CA LEU A 18 24.86 -23.31 -30.27
C LEU A 18 25.76 -24.26 -29.46
N ALA A 19 25.76 -24.14 -28.14
CA ALA A 19 26.54 -25.01 -27.25
C ALA A 19 26.05 -26.46 -27.23
N SER A 20 24.84 -26.76 -27.72
CA SER A 20 24.36 -28.13 -27.90
C SER A 20 24.96 -28.81 -29.14
N GLU A 21 25.42 -28.04 -30.12
CA GLU A 21 26.04 -28.52 -31.35
C GLU A 21 27.56 -28.63 -31.20
N ASP A 22 28.20 -27.59 -30.66
CA ASP A 22 29.62 -27.57 -30.30
C ASP A 22 29.85 -26.80 -28.98
N PRO A 23 29.84 -27.50 -27.83
CA PRO A 23 30.01 -26.88 -26.52
C PRO A 23 31.36 -26.17 -26.36
N LYS A 24 32.39 -26.62 -27.10
CA LYS A 24 33.79 -26.25 -26.87
C LYS A 24 34.16 -24.96 -27.61
N ALA A 25 33.70 -24.80 -28.84
CA ALA A 25 34.00 -23.64 -29.68
C ALA A 25 33.13 -22.41 -29.34
N VAL A 26 31.87 -22.63 -28.97
CA VAL A 26 30.89 -21.55 -28.75
C VAL A 26 31.24 -20.66 -27.56
N LEU A 27 31.77 -21.27 -26.49
CA LEU A 27 32.13 -20.55 -25.26
C LEU A 27 33.40 -19.70 -25.42
N ASP A 28 34.31 -20.06 -26.33
CA ASP A 28 35.51 -19.25 -26.63
C ASP A 28 35.16 -17.97 -27.40
N ILE A 29 34.16 -18.03 -28.29
CA ILE A 29 33.78 -16.90 -29.14
C ILE A 29 32.83 -15.95 -28.41
N ILE A 30 31.88 -16.48 -27.64
CA ILE A 30 30.77 -15.70 -27.08
C ILE A 30 30.94 -15.47 -25.56
N GLY A 31 31.94 -16.10 -24.93
CA GLY A 31 32.19 -16.00 -23.49
C GLY A 31 32.31 -14.56 -22.99
N GLY A 32 33.01 -13.67 -23.72
CA GLY A 32 33.14 -12.26 -23.34
C GLY A 32 31.80 -11.50 -23.34
N VAL A 33 30.93 -11.79 -24.31
CA VAL A 33 29.58 -11.19 -24.39
C VAL A 33 28.72 -11.65 -23.23
N ILE A 34 28.77 -12.94 -22.88
CA ILE A 34 28.00 -13.51 -21.77
C ILE A 34 28.45 -12.92 -20.44
N VAL A 35 29.77 -12.82 -20.22
CA VAL A 35 30.32 -12.23 -18.99
C VAL A 35 29.87 -10.78 -18.83
N SER A 36 29.98 -9.99 -19.89
CA SER A 36 29.52 -8.59 -19.87
C SER A 36 28.02 -8.48 -19.63
N ALA A 37 27.20 -9.34 -20.26
CA ALA A 37 25.76 -9.36 -20.05
C ALA A 37 25.38 -9.71 -18.60
N VAL A 38 26.08 -10.66 -17.99
CA VAL A 38 25.89 -11.06 -16.58
C VAL A 38 26.33 -9.94 -15.62
N GLU A 39 27.46 -9.28 -15.87
CA GLU A 39 27.93 -8.14 -15.06
C GLU A 39 26.92 -6.97 -15.11
N VAL A 40 26.46 -6.59 -16.31
CA VAL A 40 25.40 -5.58 -16.45
C VAL A 40 24.10 -6.00 -15.75
N GLY A 41 23.76 -7.28 -15.78
CA GLY A 41 22.61 -7.82 -15.07
C GLY A 41 22.74 -7.67 -13.56
N LEU A 42 23.93 -7.91 -13.02
CA LEU A 42 24.20 -7.85 -11.60
C LEU A 42 24.10 -6.41 -11.09
N ASP A 43 24.76 -5.47 -11.76
CA ASP A 43 24.71 -4.05 -11.41
C ASP A 43 23.28 -3.52 -11.42
N ARG A 44 22.49 -3.90 -12.44
CA ARG A 44 21.08 -3.51 -12.52
C ARG A 44 20.22 -4.17 -11.45
N ALA A 45 20.49 -5.42 -11.08
CA ALA A 45 19.75 -6.11 -10.03
C ALA A 45 20.02 -5.47 -8.67
N LEU A 46 21.27 -5.12 -8.38
CA LEU A 46 21.66 -4.39 -7.17
C LEU A 46 20.98 -3.03 -7.08
N ALA A 47 21.11 -2.20 -8.13
CA ALA A 47 20.48 -0.87 -8.16
C ALA A 47 18.95 -0.96 -8.08
N SER A 48 18.33 -1.97 -8.69
CA SER A 48 16.88 -2.16 -8.61
C SER A 48 16.45 -2.58 -7.20
N LEU A 49 17.21 -3.43 -6.50
CA LEU A 49 16.90 -3.81 -5.11
C LEU A 49 17.06 -2.65 -4.15
N GLU A 50 18.07 -1.80 -4.35
CA GLU A 50 18.27 -0.58 -3.55
C GLU A 50 17.04 0.33 -3.63
N LEU A 51 16.58 0.62 -4.86
CA LEU A 51 15.37 1.43 -5.07
C LEU A 51 14.11 0.81 -4.46
N LEU A 52 13.94 -0.52 -4.54
CA LEU A 52 12.79 -1.20 -3.94
C LEU A 52 12.84 -1.17 -2.41
N ASN A 53 14.02 -1.34 -1.81
CA ASN A 53 14.19 -1.25 -0.37
C ASN A 53 13.94 0.16 0.16
N ASP A 54 14.39 1.19 -0.56
CA ASP A 54 14.10 2.59 -0.23
C ASP A 54 12.60 2.87 -0.31
N SER A 55 11.96 2.43 -1.39
CA SER A 55 10.50 2.53 -1.55
C SER A 55 9.76 1.79 -0.42
N HIS A 56 10.28 0.64 0.01
CA HIS A 56 9.67 -0.17 1.07
C HIS A 56 9.75 0.52 2.42
N LEU A 57 10.86 1.20 2.69
CA LEU A 57 11.01 2.05 3.86
C LEU A 57 10.00 3.21 3.84
N GLU A 58 9.84 3.91 2.71
CA GLU A 58 8.88 4.99 2.57
C GLU A 58 7.43 4.52 2.78
N VAL A 59 7.06 3.36 2.23
CA VAL A 59 5.75 2.73 2.41
C VAL A 59 5.50 2.39 3.89
N SER A 60 6.51 1.85 4.57
CA SER A 60 6.43 1.57 6.01
C SER A 60 6.20 2.85 6.83
N GLN A 61 6.93 3.92 6.52
CA GLN A 61 6.75 5.23 7.17
C GLN A 61 5.34 5.80 6.90
N ALA A 62 4.84 5.69 5.67
CA ALA A 62 3.49 6.14 5.34
C ALA A 62 2.41 5.36 6.11
N LYS A 63 2.57 4.04 6.26
CA LYS A 63 1.69 3.19 7.06
C LYS A 63 1.67 3.62 8.53
N ASP A 64 2.84 3.90 9.11
CA ASP A 64 2.96 4.34 10.49
C ASP A 64 2.34 5.72 10.70
N LEU A 65 2.54 6.66 9.77
CA LEU A 65 1.92 7.98 9.79
C LEU A 65 0.39 7.88 9.72
N LEU A 66 -0.16 7.05 8.82
CA LEU A 66 -1.61 6.83 8.74
C LEU A 66 -2.16 6.19 10.02
N HIS A 67 -1.41 5.30 10.66
CA HIS A 67 -1.78 4.72 11.95
C HIS A 67 -1.81 5.78 13.05
N SER A 68 -0.79 6.64 13.12
CA SER A 68 -0.72 7.76 14.06
C SER A 68 -1.88 8.73 13.87
N ILE A 69 -2.14 9.17 12.63
CA ILE A 69 -3.25 10.10 12.34
C ILE A 69 -4.60 9.48 12.72
N LEU A 70 -4.80 8.19 12.42
CA LEU A 70 -6.03 7.50 12.82
C LEU A 70 -6.18 7.45 14.34
N HIS A 71 -5.10 7.15 15.06
CA HIS A 71 -5.09 7.17 16.52
C HIS A 71 -5.48 8.56 17.03
N ASP A 72 -4.83 9.61 16.54
CA ASP A 72 -5.08 11.00 16.94
C ASP A 72 -6.53 11.43 16.65
N VAL A 73 -7.07 11.07 15.49
CA VAL A 73 -8.49 11.30 15.16
C VAL A 73 -9.39 10.58 16.15
N VAL A 74 -9.15 9.31 16.44
CA VAL A 74 -9.97 8.55 17.41
C VAL A 74 -9.90 9.18 18.79
N ASP A 75 -8.72 9.62 19.23
CA ASP A 75 -8.50 10.24 20.54
C ASP A 75 -9.20 11.61 20.63
N ASP A 76 -9.07 12.45 19.61
CA ASP A 76 -9.69 13.77 19.53
C ASP A 76 -11.23 13.71 19.57
N PHE A 77 -11.81 12.69 18.95
CA PHE A 77 -13.25 12.42 18.99
C PHE A 77 -13.69 11.56 20.19
N GLY A 78 -12.76 11.01 20.97
CA GLY A 78 -13.01 10.27 22.20
C GLY A 78 -13.56 11.16 23.32
N PRO A 79 -14.13 10.58 24.40
CA PRO A 79 -14.84 11.35 25.44
C PRO A 79 -14.02 12.48 26.08
N SER A 80 -12.71 12.26 26.25
CA SER A 80 -11.76 13.22 26.83
C SER A 80 -11.10 14.11 25.76
N GLY A 81 -11.26 13.78 24.48
CA GLY A 81 -10.69 14.50 23.34
C GLY A 81 -11.30 15.88 23.13
N LEU A 82 -10.69 16.68 22.24
CA LEU A 82 -11.15 18.03 21.93
C LEU A 82 -12.62 18.05 21.47
N TYR A 83 -12.97 17.20 20.50
CA TYR A 83 -14.31 17.12 19.95
C TYR A 83 -15.27 16.37 20.87
N GLY A 84 -14.80 15.37 21.64
CA GLY A 84 -15.63 14.71 22.65
C GLY A 84 -16.08 15.65 23.77
N ARG A 85 -15.17 16.47 24.31
CA ARG A 85 -15.50 17.51 25.29
C ARG A 85 -16.48 18.54 24.71
N ARG A 86 -16.28 18.96 23.46
CA ARG A 86 -17.19 19.88 22.78
C ARG A 86 -18.58 19.27 22.58
N ARG A 87 -18.66 17.99 22.23
CA ARG A 87 -19.92 17.24 22.14
C ARG A 87 -20.62 17.16 23.51
N GLY A 88 -19.87 16.84 24.58
CA GLY A 88 -20.40 16.83 25.95
C GLY A 88 -20.97 18.19 26.37
N SER A 89 -20.27 19.28 26.05
CA SER A 89 -20.76 20.64 26.30
C SER A 89 -22.04 20.98 25.53
N LEU A 90 -22.16 20.54 24.28
CA LEU A 90 -23.39 20.70 23.49
C LEU A 90 -24.56 19.88 24.06
N LEU A 91 -24.31 18.66 24.53
CA LEU A 91 -25.32 17.83 25.20
C LEU A 91 -25.79 18.48 26.50
N ALA A 92 -24.88 18.96 27.34
CA ALA A 92 -25.21 19.70 28.55
C ALA A 92 -26.01 20.98 28.25
N SER A 93 -25.72 21.65 27.13
CA SER A 93 -26.49 22.82 26.67
C SER A 93 -27.92 22.43 26.27
N ILE A 94 -28.11 21.29 25.60
CA ILE A 94 -29.45 20.77 25.27
C ILE A 94 -30.22 20.43 26.55
N GLU A 95 -29.59 19.76 27.52
CA GLU A 95 -30.21 19.42 28.80
C GLU A 95 -30.63 20.68 29.59
N GLY A 96 -29.77 21.72 29.59
CA GLY A 96 -30.07 23.02 30.18
C GLY A 96 -31.31 23.67 29.56
N GLU A 97 -31.34 23.78 28.23
CA GLU A 97 -32.47 24.35 27.48
C GLU A 97 -33.78 23.56 27.72
N GLN A 98 -33.71 22.21 27.75
CA GLN A 98 -34.87 21.36 28.07
C GLN A 98 -35.37 21.53 29.51
N SER A 99 -34.45 21.76 30.46
CA SER A 99 -34.81 22.01 31.86
C SER A 99 -35.52 23.36 32.04
N GLU A 100 -35.14 24.38 31.27
CA GLU A 100 -35.82 25.68 31.27
C GLU A 100 -37.24 25.58 30.71
N ILE A 101 -37.45 24.85 29.60
CA ILE A 101 -38.79 24.55 29.07
C ILE A 101 -39.66 23.89 30.14
N ARG A 102 -39.11 22.91 30.88
CA ARG A 102 -39.82 22.19 31.93
C ARG A 102 -40.17 23.07 33.14
N ARG A 103 -39.32 24.05 33.48
CA ARG A 103 -39.55 25.03 34.57
C ARG A 103 -40.64 26.05 34.24
N ILE A 104 -40.83 26.40 32.97
CA ILE A 104 -41.85 27.36 32.51
C ILE A 104 -43.28 26.77 32.58
N GLY A 105 -43.44 25.53 33.05
CA GLY A 105 -44.75 24.96 33.35
C GLY A 105 -45.51 24.44 32.13
N VAL A 106 -44.81 24.16 31.03
CA VAL A 106 -45.39 23.38 29.93
C VAL A 106 -45.29 21.91 30.31
N THR A 107 -46.32 21.40 30.99
CA THR A 107 -46.42 19.97 31.28
C THR A 107 -46.58 19.20 29.97
N SER A 108 -45.51 18.49 29.60
CA SER A 108 -45.49 17.36 28.69
C SER A 108 -45.75 17.67 27.19
N LEU A 109 -44.71 18.08 26.47
CA LEU A 109 -44.61 17.68 25.06
C LEU A 109 -44.08 16.24 25.04
N VAL A 110 -44.99 15.26 25.00
CA VAL A 110 -44.62 13.89 24.59
C VAL A 110 -44.26 13.97 23.11
N VAL A 111 -42.97 14.17 22.80
CA VAL A 111 -42.49 14.01 21.43
C VAL A 111 -42.27 12.52 21.22
N ALA A 112 -43.34 11.82 20.84
CA ALA A 112 -43.20 10.53 20.19
C ALA A 112 -42.55 10.79 18.83
N ILE A 113 -41.40 10.17 18.58
CA ILE A 113 -40.75 10.18 17.27
C ILE A 113 -41.63 9.35 16.33
N VAL A 114 -42.43 10.03 15.50
CA VAL A 114 -43.13 9.41 14.36
C VAL A 114 -42.46 9.91 13.08
N PRO A 115 -42.04 9.06 12.14
CA PRO A 115 -41.19 9.46 11.01
C PRO A 115 -41.90 10.33 9.96
N PHE A 116 -43.21 10.50 10.06
CA PHE A 116 -44.02 11.24 9.08
C PHE A 116 -45.16 11.96 9.81
N VAL A 117 -45.48 13.17 9.34
CA VAL A 117 -46.57 14.06 9.76
C VAL A 117 -46.19 15.04 10.89
N GLY A 118 -46.17 16.32 10.52
CA GLY A 118 -45.68 17.45 11.32
C GLY A 118 -46.51 17.80 12.55
N VAL A 119 -45.86 18.53 13.46
CA VAL A 119 -46.43 19.00 14.72
C VAL A 119 -46.83 20.46 14.58
N VAL A 120 -48.08 20.79 14.96
CA VAL A 120 -48.56 22.18 15.08
C VAL A 120 -48.69 22.52 16.57
N SER A 121 -48.23 23.69 16.98
CA SER A 121 -48.47 24.25 18.33
C SER A 121 -48.83 25.73 18.27
N LEU A 122 -49.86 26.11 19.03
CA LEU A 122 -50.41 27.47 19.13
C LEU A 122 -50.23 28.01 20.57
N LEU A 123 -49.72 29.26 20.63
CA LEU A 123 -49.76 30.27 21.71
C LEU A 123 -49.03 30.00 23.05
N GLY A 124 -47.73 30.34 23.02
CA GLY A 124 -46.77 30.60 24.11
C GLY A 124 -45.37 30.90 23.54
N ILE A 125 -45.32 31.39 22.29
CA ILE A 125 -44.54 30.70 21.24
C ILE A 125 -43.11 31.23 21.06
N LEU A 126 -42.83 32.50 21.39
CA LEU A 126 -41.53 33.12 21.09
C LEU A 126 -40.35 32.53 21.89
N PRO A 127 -40.41 32.42 23.23
CA PRO A 127 -39.29 31.85 23.99
C PRO A 127 -39.12 30.35 23.74
N ILE A 128 -40.22 29.63 23.48
CA ILE A 128 -40.21 28.18 23.18
C ILE A 128 -39.62 27.91 21.79
N LYS A 129 -40.03 28.66 20.75
CA LYS A 129 -39.44 28.54 19.40
C LYS A 129 -37.95 28.88 19.40
N ALA A 130 -37.54 29.93 20.10
CA ALA A 130 -36.14 30.30 20.20
C ALA A 130 -35.31 29.19 20.90
N CYS A 131 -35.88 28.53 21.92
CA CYS A 131 -35.27 27.39 22.59
C CYS A 131 -35.18 26.16 21.66
N GLU A 132 -36.26 25.85 20.95
CA GLU A 132 -36.31 24.75 19.98
C GLU A 132 -35.30 24.92 18.83
N GLU A 133 -35.18 26.14 18.29
CA GLU A 133 -34.18 26.50 17.28
C GLU A 133 -32.74 26.31 17.81
N ARG A 134 -32.47 26.71 19.06
CA ARG A 134 -31.15 26.49 19.70
C ARG A 134 -30.84 25.01 19.89
N ILE A 135 -31.79 24.23 20.41
CA ILE A 135 -31.65 22.77 20.56
C ILE A 135 -31.37 22.13 19.19
N GLN A 136 -32.10 22.52 18.15
CA GLN A 136 -31.91 21.98 16.81
C GLN A 136 -30.53 22.37 16.23
N SER A 137 -30.07 23.60 16.47
CA SER A 137 -28.72 24.05 16.11
C SER A 137 -27.64 23.20 16.81
N TYR A 138 -27.79 22.93 18.12
CA TYR A 138 -26.86 22.06 18.85
C TYR A 138 -26.85 20.62 18.31
N LYS A 139 -28.03 20.06 18.02
CA LYS A 139 -28.15 18.73 17.39
C LYS A 139 -27.46 18.66 16.04
N ASN A 140 -27.66 19.66 15.18
CA ASN A 140 -27.00 19.74 13.88
C ASN A 140 -25.48 19.81 14.02
N ARG A 141 -24.96 20.56 15.00
CA ARG A 141 -23.52 20.63 15.27
C ARG A 141 -22.95 19.29 15.74
N ILE A 142 -23.65 18.59 16.64
CA ILE A 142 -23.25 17.23 17.07
C ILE A 142 -23.26 16.27 15.88
N TYR A 143 -24.32 16.30 15.07
CA TYR A 143 -24.44 15.45 13.88
C TYR A 143 -23.30 15.68 12.88
N ASN A 144 -22.96 16.94 12.60
CA ASN A 144 -21.86 17.29 11.70
C ASN A 144 -20.52 16.78 12.23
N MET A 145 -20.27 16.88 13.54
CA MET A 145 -19.05 16.36 14.17
C MET A 145 -18.98 14.83 14.06
N GLU A 146 -20.08 14.12 14.32
CA GLU A 146 -20.13 12.66 14.20
C GLU A 146 -19.98 12.18 12.75
N SER A 147 -20.51 12.94 11.79
CA SER A 147 -20.35 12.70 10.36
C SER A 147 -18.89 12.89 9.93
N LEU A 148 -18.23 13.96 10.41
CA LEU A 148 -16.82 14.23 10.16
C LEU A 148 -15.91 13.13 10.74
N HIS A 149 -16.18 12.69 11.98
CA HIS A 149 -15.45 11.58 12.59
C HIS A 149 -15.56 10.32 11.73
N ARG A 150 -16.79 9.93 11.37
CA ARG A 150 -17.04 8.72 10.57
C ARG A 150 -16.38 8.77 9.20
N SER A 151 -16.48 9.90 8.50
CA SER A 151 -15.86 10.08 7.18
C SER A 151 -14.33 10.07 7.25
N SER A 152 -13.73 10.79 8.20
CA SER A 152 -12.27 10.84 8.38
C SER A 152 -11.70 9.47 8.78
N LYS A 153 -12.34 8.79 9.74
CA LYS A 153 -11.96 7.45 10.16
C LYS A 153 -11.99 6.47 8.99
N ARG A 154 -13.08 6.46 8.21
CA ARG A 154 -13.21 5.58 7.05
C ARG A 154 -12.14 5.86 6.00
N ALA A 155 -11.91 7.13 5.66
CA ALA A 155 -10.90 7.50 4.67
C ALA A 155 -9.49 7.06 5.09
N LEU A 156 -9.15 7.17 6.38
CA LEU A 156 -7.87 6.70 6.92
C LEU A 156 -7.76 5.17 6.93
N GLU A 157 -8.83 4.46 7.28
CA GLU A 157 -8.88 3.00 7.20
C GLU A 157 -8.71 2.50 5.76
N GLU A 158 -9.40 3.12 4.81
CA GLU A 158 -9.28 2.84 3.37
C GLU A 158 -7.86 3.12 2.86
N ALA A 159 -7.27 4.27 3.21
CA ALA A 159 -5.90 4.61 2.84
C ALA A 159 -4.88 3.58 3.37
N ARG A 160 -5.04 3.15 4.64
CA ARG A 160 -4.20 2.09 5.23
C ARG A 160 -4.33 0.78 4.47
N GLN A 161 -5.54 0.41 4.06
CA GLN A 161 -5.77 -0.81 3.30
C GLN A 161 -5.12 -0.74 1.92
N VAL A 162 -5.20 0.40 1.23
CA VAL A 162 -4.52 0.63 -0.05
C VAL A 162 -3.01 0.53 0.10
N VAL A 163 -2.42 1.13 1.14
CA VAL A 163 -0.98 1.04 1.39
C VAL A 163 -0.56 -0.41 1.63
N LYS A 164 -1.30 -1.15 2.47
CA LYS A 164 -0.99 -2.54 2.81
C LYS A 164 -1.17 -3.51 1.64
N ASP A 165 -2.36 -3.53 1.05
CA ASP A 165 -2.74 -4.55 0.07
C ASP A 165 -2.31 -4.16 -1.35
N GLY A 166 -2.30 -2.86 -1.65
CA GLY A 166 -2.00 -2.34 -2.98
C GLY A 166 -0.51 -2.08 -3.21
N ILE A 167 0.20 -1.58 -2.19
CA ILE A 167 1.59 -1.11 -2.37
C ILE A 167 2.58 -2.05 -1.68
N GLU A 168 2.45 -2.27 -0.37
CA GLU A 168 3.38 -3.09 0.42
C GLU A 168 3.45 -4.53 -0.11
N LEU A 169 2.29 -5.16 -0.37
CA LEU A 169 2.24 -6.52 -0.92
C LEU A 169 2.93 -6.64 -2.29
N GLN A 170 2.67 -5.69 -3.21
CA GLN A 170 3.28 -5.71 -4.55
C GLN A 170 4.79 -5.52 -4.46
N LEU A 171 5.23 -4.62 -3.58
CA LEU A 171 6.63 -4.32 -3.38
C LEU A 171 7.40 -5.49 -2.75
N ASP A 172 6.79 -6.18 -1.79
CA ASP A 172 7.34 -7.42 -1.21
C ASP A 172 7.51 -8.51 -2.29
N GLU A 173 6.53 -8.67 -3.17
CA GLU A 173 6.62 -9.59 -4.28
C GLU A 173 7.73 -9.20 -5.26
N ASP A 174 7.84 -7.92 -5.64
CA ASP A 174 8.92 -7.39 -6.49
C ASP A 174 10.29 -7.68 -5.89
N ILE A 175 10.49 -7.37 -4.61
CA ILE A 175 11.74 -7.61 -3.87
C ILE A 175 12.06 -9.10 -3.87
N ARG A 176 11.08 -9.97 -3.60
CA ARG A 176 11.27 -11.42 -3.56
C ARG A 176 11.71 -11.95 -4.92
N HIS A 177 11.00 -11.62 -6.00
CA HIS A 177 11.31 -12.10 -7.35
C HIS A 177 12.67 -11.58 -7.82
N LEU A 178 12.98 -10.31 -7.56
CA LEU A 178 14.25 -9.73 -7.93
C LEU A 178 15.41 -10.33 -7.11
N THR A 179 15.22 -10.64 -5.83
CA THR A 179 16.22 -11.31 -4.99
C THR A 179 16.57 -12.69 -5.53
N VAL A 180 15.57 -13.48 -5.92
CA VAL A 180 15.79 -14.81 -6.54
C VAL A 180 16.51 -14.67 -7.87
N LEU A 181 16.12 -13.70 -8.70
CA LEU A 181 16.80 -13.41 -9.97
C LEU A 181 18.27 -13.01 -9.74
N LYS A 182 18.52 -12.09 -8.81
CA LYS A 182 19.87 -11.65 -8.44
C LYS A 182 20.72 -12.84 -8.02
N ALA A 183 20.21 -13.75 -7.18
CA ALA A 183 20.96 -14.93 -6.75
C ALA A 183 21.41 -15.80 -7.95
N LYS A 184 20.60 -15.91 -9.01
CA LYS A 184 20.99 -16.61 -10.25
C LYS A 184 21.99 -15.83 -11.08
N ILE A 185 21.91 -14.52 -11.09
CA ILE A 185 22.91 -13.66 -11.73
C ILE A 185 24.25 -13.77 -11.00
N ASP A 186 24.25 -13.77 -9.66
CA ASP A 186 25.43 -13.99 -8.82
C ASP A 186 26.06 -15.37 -9.07
N GLU A 187 25.25 -16.43 -9.12
CA GLU A 187 25.71 -17.79 -9.47
C GLU A 187 26.45 -17.78 -10.82
N ALA A 188 25.87 -17.13 -11.85
CA ALA A 188 26.50 -16.97 -13.16
C ALA A 188 27.76 -16.09 -13.12
N HIS A 189 27.73 -15.02 -12.33
CA HIS A 189 28.87 -14.11 -12.18
C HIS A 189 30.06 -14.83 -11.55
N LEU A 190 29.85 -15.65 -10.52
CA LEU A 190 30.90 -16.45 -9.90
C LEU A 190 31.41 -17.56 -10.84
N ALA A 191 30.49 -18.23 -11.53
CA ALA A 191 30.81 -19.27 -12.51
C ALA A 191 31.57 -18.75 -13.75
N ARG A 192 31.68 -17.43 -13.95
CA ARG A 192 32.47 -16.84 -15.05
C ARG A 192 33.92 -17.29 -15.09
N THR A 193 34.45 -17.73 -13.95
CA THR A 193 35.79 -18.32 -13.84
C THR A 193 35.94 -19.57 -14.71
N PHE A 194 34.87 -20.36 -14.90
CA PHE A 194 34.87 -21.51 -15.79
C PHE A 194 35.15 -21.11 -17.23
N LEU A 195 34.56 -20.00 -17.70
CA LEU A 195 34.75 -19.48 -19.06
C LEU A 195 36.19 -19.02 -19.32
N LYS A 196 36.95 -18.66 -18.26
CA LYS A 196 38.37 -18.27 -18.37
C LYS A 196 39.32 -19.47 -18.43
N SER A 197 38.82 -20.69 -18.25
CA SER A 197 39.65 -21.89 -18.30
C SER A 197 40.14 -22.19 -19.72
N LYS A 198 41.39 -22.63 -19.82
CA LYS A 198 41.95 -23.17 -21.07
C LYS A 198 41.38 -24.55 -21.42
N ASN A 199 40.80 -25.25 -20.44
CA ASN A 199 40.21 -26.56 -20.65
C ASN A 199 38.76 -26.40 -21.12
N PRO A 200 38.41 -26.88 -22.34
CA PRO A 200 37.05 -26.76 -22.87
C PRO A 200 36.00 -27.53 -22.06
N ASP A 201 36.37 -28.62 -21.40
CA ASP A 201 35.45 -29.39 -20.55
C ASP A 201 35.09 -28.62 -19.28
N ILE A 202 36.03 -27.82 -18.73
CA ILE A 202 35.76 -26.92 -17.61
C ILE A 202 34.85 -25.77 -18.05
N ARG A 203 35.06 -25.20 -19.24
CA ARG A 203 34.18 -24.15 -19.77
C ARG A 203 32.74 -24.64 -19.93
N ALA A 204 32.54 -25.88 -20.38
CA ALA A 204 31.23 -26.47 -20.55
C ALA A 204 30.41 -26.53 -19.23
N LEU A 205 31.06 -26.49 -18.06
CA LEU A 205 30.37 -26.39 -16.76
C LEU A 205 29.56 -25.10 -16.59
N PHE A 206 29.81 -24.08 -17.41
CA PHE A 206 29.04 -22.83 -17.41
C PHE A 206 27.64 -23.00 -18.06
N ILE A 207 27.48 -23.96 -18.99
CA ILE A 207 26.23 -24.21 -19.72
C ILE A 207 25.02 -24.41 -18.79
N PRO A 208 25.07 -25.32 -17.78
CA PRO A 208 23.94 -25.50 -16.87
C PRO A 208 23.64 -24.24 -16.03
N VAL A 209 24.66 -23.45 -15.68
CA VAL A 209 24.47 -22.19 -14.94
C VAL A 209 23.72 -21.17 -15.80
N LEU A 210 24.13 -21.02 -17.05
CA LEU A 210 23.46 -20.17 -18.02
C LEU A 210 22.01 -20.61 -18.28
N GLY A 211 21.77 -21.92 -18.34
CA GLY A 211 20.44 -22.51 -18.46
C GLY A 211 19.51 -22.11 -17.31
N LYS A 212 19.98 -22.23 -16.06
CA LYS A 212 19.23 -21.81 -14.86
C LYS A 212 18.95 -20.31 -14.88
N LEU A 213 19.94 -19.49 -15.21
CA LEU A 213 19.76 -18.03 -15.28
C LEU A 213 18.73 -17.65 -16.36
N ARG A 214 18.77 -18.29 -17.53
CA ARG A 214 17.77 -18.08 -18.58
C ARG A 214 16.35 -18.41 -18.10
N VAL A 215 16.17 -19.57 -17.46
CA VAL A 215 14.87 -19.98 -16.90
C VAL A 215 14.38 -18.95 -15.87
N GLN A 216 15.27 -18.46 -15.01
CA GLN A 216 14.91 -17.43 -14.02
C GLN A 216 14.54 -16.09 -14.68
N CYS A 217 15.24 -15.68 -15.75
CA CYS A 217 14.89 -14.50 -16.52
C CYS A 217 13.50 -14.63 -17.16
N GLN A 218 13.18 -15.81 -17.68
CA GLN A 218 11.86 -16.10 -18.26
C GLN A 218 10.77 -16.03 -17.19
N SER A 219 10.96 -16.69 -16.05
CA SER A 219 10.01 -16.63 -14.92
C SER A 219 9.79 -15.20 -14.43
N PHE A 220 10.85 -14.39 -14.35
CA PHE A 220 10.73 -12.97 -13.97
C PHE A 220 9.93 -12.15 -14.98
N VAL A 221 10.12 -12.40 -16.28
CA VAL A 221 9.38 -11.72 -17.36
C VAL A 221 7.92 -12.15 -17.37
N GLU A 222 7.64 -13.44 -17.23
CA GLU A 222 6.28 -13.98 -17.19
C GLU A 222 5.48 -13.41 -16.01
N TRP A 223 6.11 -13.32 -14.84
CA TRP A 223 5.48 -12.72 -13.67
C TRP A 223 5.07 -11.26 -13.93
N HIS A 224 5.99 -10.42 -14.40
CA HIS A 224 5.66 -9.02 -14.73
C HIS A 224 4.70 -8.87 -15.92
N GLY A 225 4.77 -9.75 -16.91
CA GLY A 225 3.88 -9.72 -18.08
C GLY A 225 2.49 -10.31 -17.84
N SER A 226 2.30 -11.03 -16.73
CA SER A 226 0.99 -11.52 -16.27
C SER A 226 0.22 -10.51 -15.42
N MET A 227 0.83 -9.36 -15.12
CA MET A 227 0.23 -8.24 -14.39
C MET A 227 -0.35 -7.15 -15.31
N GLU A 228 -0.30 -7.32 -16.64
CA GLU A 228 -1.05 -6.53 -17.64
C GLU A 228 -2.36 -7.25 -18.02
#